data_AF-A0A5J5J0B8-F1
#
_entry.id   AF-A0A5J5J0B8-F1
#
_cell.length_a   1.000
_cell.length_b   1.000
_cell.length_c   1.000
_cell.angle_alpha   90.00
_cell.angle_beta   90.00
_cell.angle_gamma   90.00
#
_symmetry.space_group_name_H-M   'P 1'
#
loop_
_entity.id
_entity.type
_entity.pdbx_description
1 polymer ?
#
loop_
_entity_poly.entity_id
_entity_poly.type
_entity_poly.pdbx_seq_one_letter_code
_entity_poly.pdbx_strand_id
1 'polypeptide(L)'
;MPDPAAPGEAGAGEPDVPETLATYLRLRGLKPSARASRRKRRVRGDDENAPFTPGRDPHGVGDVLSDLTRSAGWDSQLAREDLVRQWADVAGADTAGHTRPVALTDGLLTVQADSTAWAKQLQLMRAHILSEVIRRFPDAGVDSIRFIGPDVPSWKWGPRAIPGRGPRDTYG
;
A
#
# COMPACT_ATOMS: atom_id res chain seq x y z
N MET A 1 55.00 -52.51 1.14
CA MET A 1 54.37 -53.03 -0.09
C MET A 1 52.88 -52.68 0.00
N PRO A 2 52.29 -52.11 -1.07
CA PRO A 2 51.16 -51.19 -0.98
C PRO A 2 49.82 -51.78 -1.48
N ASP A 3 48.73 -51.13 -1.07
CA ASP A 3 47.39 -51.00 -1.69
C ASP A 3 46.54 -52.29 -1.95
N PRO A 4 45.20 -52.19 -2.16
CA PRO A 4 44.40 -50.97 -2.38
C PRO A 4 43.11 -50.84 -1.56
N ALA A 5 42.77 -49.58 -1.31
CA ALA A 5 41.38 -49.14 -1.25
C ALA A 5 40.65 -49.46 -2.56
N ALA A 6 39.44 -50.03 -2.47
CA ALA A 6 38.42 -49.94 -3.51
C ALA A 6 37.04 -50.29 -2.90
N PRO A 7 35.92 -49.93 -3.53
CA PRO A 7 35.39 -48.56 -3.58
C PRO A 7 33.87 -48.53 -3.35
N GLY A 8 33.29 -47.33 -3.42
CA GLY A 8 31.96 -47.07 -3.97
C GLY A 8 30.76 -47.65 -3.21
N GLU A 9 29.97 -46.79 -2.57
CA GLU A 9 28.84 -46.15 -3.24
C GLU A 9 27.87 -47.14 -3.89
N ALA A 10 26.71 -47.30 -3.30
CA ALA A 10 25.48 -46.83 -3.93
C ALA A 10 24.32 -47.03 -2.97
N GLY A 11 23.49 -46.01 -2.86
CA GLY A 11 22.37 -45.95 -1.95
C GLY A 11 21.34 -47.05 -2.20
N ALA A 12 20.66 -47.42 -1.12
CA ALA A 12 19.33 -47.96 -1.20
C ALA A 12 18.54 -47.34 -0.04
N GLY A 13 17.48 -46.61 -0.40
CA GLY A 13 16.63 -45.89 0.53
C GLY A 13 16.22 -46.77 1.71
N GLU A 14 16.34 -46.21 2.92
CA GLU A 14 15.96 -46.92 4.13
C GLU A 14 14.43 -47.09 4.11
N PRO A 15 13.94 -48.35 4.07
CA PRO A 15 12.57 -48.66 3.74
C PRO A 15 11.63 -48.15 4.83
N ASP A 16 10.49 -47.60 4.41
CA ASP A 16 9.34 -47.40 5.28
C ASP A 16 9.01 -48.77 5.90
N VAL A 17 9.28 -48.92 7.19
CA VAL A 17 9.24 -50.24 7.83
C VAL A 17 7.79 -50.68 7.85
N PRO A 18 7.41 -51.71 7.07
CA PRO A 18 6.03 -52.08 6.92
C PRO A 18 5.47 -52.51 8.28
N GLU A 19 4.19 -52.21 8.51
CA GLU A 19 3.51 -52.40 9.80
C GLU A 19 3.61 -53.85 10.32
N THR A 20 3.69 -54.81 9.41
CA THR A 20 3.96 -56.23 9.68
C THR A 20 5.31 -56.46 10.35
N LEU A 21 6.37 -55.79 9.89
CA LEU A 21 7.72 -55.91 10.46
C LEU A 21 7.80 -55.23 11.83
N ALA A 22 7.13 -54.08 11.99
CA ALA A 22 7.03 -53.39 13.27
C ALA A 22 6.27 -54.22 14.32
N THR A 23 5.20 -54.90 13.89
CA THR A 23 4.41 -55.81 14.74
C THR A 23 5.22 -57.03 15.15
N TYR A 24 5.96 -57.64 14.21
CA TYR A 24 6.87 -58.75 14.50
C TYR A 24 7.93 -58.40 15.55
N LEU A 25 8.54 -57.20 15.44
CA LEU A 25 9.53 -56.73 16.42
C LEU A 25 8.90 -56.48 17.80
N ARG A 26 7.65 -55.98 17.86
CA ARG A 26 6.90 -55.80 19.11
C ARG A 26 6.58 -57.13 19.78
N LEU A 27 6.12 -58.12 19.02
CA LEU A 27 5.87 -59.48 19.53
C LEU A 27 7.15 -60.17 20.00
N ARG A 28 8.29 -59.90 19.35
CA ARG A 28 9.60 -60.41 19.75
C ARG A 28 10.23 -59.63 20.91
N GLY A 29 9.54 -58.63 21.47
CA GLY A 29 10.03 -57.81 22.58
C GLY A 29 11.21 -56.89 22.24
N LEU A 30 11.54 -56.76 20.95
CA LEU A 30 12.64 -55.93 20.48
C LEU A 30 12.13 -54.51 20.22
N LYS A 31 12.71 -53.52 20.90
CA LYS A 31 12.34 -52.12 20.71
C LYS A 31 12.82 -51.64 19.33
N PRO A 32 11.99 -50.91 18.56
CA PRO A 32 12.45 -50.24 17.35
C PRO A 32 13.66 -49.36 17.68
N SER A 33 14.65 -49.36 16.79
CA SER A 33 15.98 -48.82 17.09
C SER A 33 15.92 -47.35 17.56
N ALA A 34 16.76 -47.00 18.54
CA ALA A 34 16.85 -45.63 19.04
C ALA A 34 17.20 -44.62 17.93
N ARG A 35 17.90 -45.06 16.87
CA ARG A 35 18.18 -44.26 15.66
C ARG A 35 16.90 -43.94 14.88
N ALA A 36 16.01 -44.91 14.66
CA ALA A 36 14.73 -44.68 13.97
C ALA A 36 13.83 -43.71 14.76
N SER A 37 13.77 -43.87 16.09
CA SER A 37 13.02 -42.95 16.96
C SER A 37 13.58 -41.52 16.95
N ARG A 38 14.93 -41.36 16.96
CA ARG A 38 15.58 -40.04 16.89
C ARG A 38 15.36 -39.36 15.54
N ARG A 39 15.41 -40.11 14.43
CA ARG A 39 15.14 -39.60 13.08
C ARG A 39 13.71 -39.09 12.95
N LYS A 40 12.72 -39.83 13.46
CA LYS A 40 11.31 -39.41 13.48
C LYS A 40 11.09 -38.10 14.28
N ARG A 41 11.87 -37.89 15.34
CA ARG A 41 11.79 -36.67 16.16
C ARG A 41 12.37 -35.44 15.46
N ARG A 42 13.44 -35.60 14.67
CA ARG A 42 14.04 -34.52 13.86
C ARG A 42 13.14 -34.07 12.72
N VAL A 43 12.49 -35.02 12.03
CA VAL A 43 11.54 -34.70 10.94
C VAL A 43 10.33 -33.91 11.43
N ARG A 44 9.96 -34.03 12.71
CA ARG A 44 8.78 -33.34 13.28
C ARG A 44 9.09 -31.97 13.88
N GLY A 45 10.36 -31.57 13.95
CA GLY A 45 10.81 -30.46 14.79
C GLY A 45 11.31 -29.22 14.06
N ASP A 46 11.41 -29.23 12.73
CA ASP A 46 12.18 -28.21 11.99
C ASP A 46 11.48 -27.69 10.73
N ASP A 47 10.15 -27.81 10.65
CA ASP A 47 9.39 -27.08 9.63
C ASP A 47 9.05 -25.69 10.16
N GLU A 48 10.03 -24.79 10.09
CA GLU A 48 9.82 -23.33 10.21
C GLU A 48 8.78 -22.82 9.18
N ASN A 49 8.54 -23.62 8.14
CA ASN A 49 7.54 -23.43 7.09
C ASN A 49 6.24 -24.24 7.25
N ALA A 50 5.98 -24.82 8.42
CA ALA A 50 4.71 -25.48 8.68
C ALA A 50 3.54 -24.47 8.61
N PRO A 51 2.41 -24.83 7.97
CA PRO A 51 1.19 -24.01 8.01
C PRO A 51 0.73 -23.78 9.46
N PHE A 52 0.27 -22.56 9.77
CA PHE A 52 -0.29 -22.15 11.08
C PHE A 52 0.72 -22.12 12.25
N THR A 53 2.00 -21.83 11.99
CA THR A 53 2.96 -21.50 13.05
C THR A 53 2.66 -20.12 13.67
N PRO A 54 3.02 -19.89 14.96
CA PRO A 54 2.78 -18.60 15.62
C PRO A 54 3.43 -17.45 14.84
N GLY A 55 2.65 -16.41 14.49
CA GLY A 55 3.10 -15.30 13.64
C GLY A 55 2.77 -15.47 12.15
N ARG A 56 2.13 -16.57 11.74
CA ARG A 56 1.61 -16.80 10.38
C ARG A 56 0.10 -17.04 10.38
N ASP A 57 -0.60 -16.39 11.31
CA ASP A 57 -2.06 -16.38 11.30
C ASP A 57 -2.54 -15.70 10.02
N PRO A 58 -3.58 -16.23 9.34
CA PRO A 58 -4.07 -15.65 8.11
C PRO A 58 -4.61 -14.23 8.35
N HIS A 59 -3.79 -13.25 7.95
CA HIS A 59 -4.16 -11.90 7.55
C HIS A 59 -5.48 -11.88 6.76
N GLY A 60 -6.50 -11.13 7.20
CA GLY A 60 -7.53 -10.67 6.27
C GLY A 60 -6.84 -9.94 5.12
N VAL A 61 -7.25 -10.19 3.87
CA VAL A 61 -6.62 -9.55 2.70
C VAL A 61 -6.66 -8.02 2.83
N GLY A 62 -7.72 -7.47 3.43
CA GLY A 62 -7.84 -6.05 3.74
C GLY A 62 -6.83 -5.53 4.77
N ASP A 63 -6.52 -6.32 5.80
CA ASP A 63 -5.55 -5.95 6.84
C ASP A 63 -4.13 -5.90 6.27
N VAL A 64 -3.76 -6.91 5.47
CA VAL A 64 -2.45 -6.97 4.81
C VAL A 64 -2.30 -5.82 3.82
N LEU A 65 -3.36 -5.51 3.06
CA LEU A 65 -3.34 -4.40 2.12
C LEU A 65 -3.22 -3.05 2.85
N SER A 66 -3.91 -2.89 3.98
CA SER A 66 -3.83 -1.68 4.82
C SER A 66 -2.44 -1.50 5.41
N ASP A 67 -1.81 -2.58 5.89
CA ASP A 67 -0.46 -2.53 6.46
C ASP A 67 0.60 -2.25 5.38
N LEU A 68 0.42 -2.79 4.18
CA LEU A 68 1.24 -2.46 3.02
C LEU A 68 1.09 -1.00 2.60
N THR A 69 -0.14 -0.48 2.60
CA THR A 69 -0.45 0.92 2.25
C THR A 69 0.21 1.88 3.23
N ARG A 70 0.16 1.58 4.53
CA ARG A 70 0.82 2.36 5.59
C ARG A 70 2.34 2.29 5.47
N SER A 71 2.92 1.10 5.30
CA SER A 71 4.37 0.93 5.19
C SER A 71 4.96 1.57 3.92
N ALA A 72 4.18 1.65 2.84
CA ALA A 72 4.56 2.34 1.60
C ALA A 72 4.33 3.87 1.64
N GLY A 73 3.66 4.40 2.68
CA GLY A 73 3.32 5.82 2.80
C GLY A 73 2.25 6.30 1.82
N TRP A 74 1.44 5.38 1.28
CA TRP A 74 0.43 5.68 0.26
C TRP A 74 -0.87 6.23 0.82
N ASP A 75 -1.07 6.22 2.14
CA ASP A 75 -2.25 6.80 2.80
C ASP A 75 -2.58 8.20 2.28
N SER A 76 -1.58 9.08 2.15
CA SER A 76 -1.76 10.44 1.65
C SER A 76 -2.22 10.50 0.17
N GLN A 77 -1.81 9.53 -0.65
CA GLN A 77 -2.23 9.44 -2.05
C GLN A 77 -3.63 8.83 -2.15
N LEU A 78 -3.96 7.81 -1.35
CA LEU A 78 -5.31 7.24 -1.32
C LEU A 78 -6.33 8.25 -0.79
N ALA A 79 -6.02 8.95 0.30
CA ALA A 79 -6.89 10.01 0.84
C ALA A 79 -7.12 11.14 -0.17
N ARG A 80 -6.09 11.47 -0.98
CA ARG A 80 -6.22 12.41 -2.10
C ARG A 80 -7.20 11.90 -3.14
N GLU A 81 -7.08 10.65 -3.57
CA GLU A 81 -7.96 10.07 -4.58
C GLU A 81 -9.42 9.98 -4.08
N ASP A 82 -9.63 9.63 -2.82
CA ASP A 82 -10.96 9.63 -2.20
C ASP A 82 -11.57 11.03 -2.14
N LEU A 83 -10.78 12.04 -1.78
CA LEU A 83 -11.23 13.43 -1.78
C LEU A 83 -11.57 13.92 -3.19
N VAL A 84 -10.78 13.55 -4.21
CA VAL A 84 -11.06 13.90 -5.61
C VAL A 84 -12.38 13.25 -6.07
N ARG A 85 -12.60 11.97 -5.71
CA ARG A 85 -13.84 11.24 -6.05
C ARG A 85 -15.08 11.82 -5.37
N GLN A 86 -14.95 12.29 -4.13
CA GLN A 86 -16.05 12.78 -3.32
C GLN A 86 -16.13 14.32 -3.28
N TRP A 87 -15.35 15.03 -4.10
CA TRP A 87 -15.30 16.49 -4.13
C TRP A 87 -16.68 17.13 -4.38
N ALA A 88 -17.51 16.50 -5.21
CA ALA A 88 -18.86 16.97 -5.50
C ALA A 88 -19.77 17.00 -4.27
N ASP A 89 -19.62 16.04 -3.36
CA ASP A 89 -20.41 15.96 -2.13
C ASP A 89 -19.93 16.98 -1.09
N VAL A 90 -18.66 17.38 -1.15
CA VAL A 90 -18.05 18.33 -0.22
C VAL A 90 -18.31 19.78 -0.62
N ALA A 91 -18.05 20.09 -1.89
CA ALA A 91 -18.14 21.46 -2.38
C ALA A 91 -19.57 21.84 -2.83
N GLY A 92 -20.44 20.85 -3.02
CA GLY A 92 -21.77 20.98 -3.60
C GLY A 92 -21.73 20.94 -5.13
N ALA A 93 -22.88 20.57 -5.72
CA ALA A 93 -23.00 20.29 -7.16
C ALA A 93 -22.61 21.48 -8.05
N ASP A 94 -23.04 22.70 -7.71
CA ASP A 94 -22.70 23.91 -8.47
C ASP A 94 -21.21 24.22 -8.43
N THR A 95 -20.59 24.15 -7.24
CA THR A 95 -19.15 24.43 -7.10
C THR A 95 -18.29 23.38 -7.80
N ALA A 96 -18.66 22.10 -7.71
CA ALA A 96 -17.90 21.00 -8.28
C ALA A 96 -17.91 20.99 -9.81
N GLY A 97 -18.94 21.57 -10.45
CA GLY A 97 -18.97 21.76 -11.91
C GLY A 97 -17.87 22.71 -12.41
N HIS A 98 -17.53 23.71 -11.60
CA HIS A 98 -16.60 24.80 -11.94
C HIS A 98 -15.22 24.67 -11.28
N THR A 99 -15.00 23.61 -10.48
CA THR A 99 -13.77 23.42 -9.71
C THR A 99 -13.23 22.02 -9.79
N ARG A 100 -11.90 21.89 -9.77
CA ARG A 100 -11.22 20.60 -9.75
C ARG A 100 -10.09 20.62 -8.71
N PRO A 101 -10.05 19.68 -7.75
CA PRO A 101 -8.89 19.52 -6.89
C PRO A 101 -7.68 19.08 -7.72
N VAL A 102 -6.55 19.77 -7.54
CA VAL A 102 -5.31 19.54 -8.31
C VAL A 102 -4.27 18.82 -7.45
N ALA A 103 -4.10 19.25 -6.20
CA ALA A 103 -3.07 18.71 -5.33
C ALA A 103 -3.47 18.82 -3.86
N LEU A 104 -3.05 17.86 -3.06
CA LEU A 104 -3.07 17.91 -1.60
C LEU A 104 -1.65 17.59 -1.12
N THR A 105 -1.00 18.57 -0.52
CA THR A 105 0.40 18.49 -0.05
C THR A 105 0.50 19.19 1.28
N ASP A 106 1.06 18.53 2.31
CA ASP A 106 1.27 19.10 3.64
C ASP A 106 0.02 19.80 4.22
N GLY A 107 -1.14 19.16 4.07
CA GLY A 107 -2.44 19.69 4.52
C GLY A 107 -2.98 20.88 3.72
N LEU A 108 -2.30 21.30 2.64
CA LEU A 108 -2.79 22.31 1.71
C LEU A 108 -3.51 21.67 0.52
N LEU A 109 -4.83 21.80 0.46
CA LEU A 109 -5.64 21.43 -0.68
C LEU A 109 -5.65 22.56 -1.72
N THR A 110 -5.12 22.29 -2.90
CA THR A 110 -5.14 23.20 -4.05
C THR A 110 -6.26 22.83 -5.01
N VAL A 111 -7.14 23.79 -5.28
CA VAL A 111 -8.32 23.63 -6.15
C VAL A 111 -8.22 24.62 -7.30
N GLN A 112 -8.31 24.12 -8.52
CA GLN A 112 -8.37 24.93 -9.74
C GLN A 112 -9.82 25.23 -10.10
N ALA A 113 -10.13 26.51 -10.22
CA ALA A 113 -11.38 26.98 -10.80
C ALA A 113 -11.23 27.13 -12.31
N ASP A 114 -12.35 27.00 -13.02
CA ASP A 114 -12.44 27.24 -14.46
C ASP A 114 -12.25 28.70 -14.87
N SER A 115 -12.59 29.62 -13.96
CA SER A 115 -12.57 31.07 -14.18
C SER A 115 -12.00 31.82 -12.98
N THR A 116 -11.50 33.04 -13.24
CA THR A 116 -10.99 33.90 -12.16
C THR A 116 -12.12 34.44 -11.27
N ALA A 117 -13.32 34.62 -11.82
CA ALA A 117 -14.51 35.02 -11.07
C ALA A 117 -14.94 33.94 -10.06
N TRP A 118 -15.03 32.67 -10.51
CA TRP A 118 -15.30 31.55 -9.61
C TRP A 118 -14.21 31.38 -8.55
N ALA A 119 -12.94 31.49 -8.93
CA ALA A 119 -11.84 31.43 -7.97
C ALA A 119 -12.01 32.46 -6.83
N LYS A 120 -12.47 33.67 -7.15
CA LYS A 120 -12.75 34.69 -6.13
C LYS A 120 -13.97 34.41 -5.28
N GLN A 121 -15.06 33.96 -5.87
CA GLN A 121 -16.25 33.56 -5.12
C GLN A 121 -15.90 32.47 -4.08
N LEU A 122 -15.13 31.47 -4.49
CA LEU A 122 -14.69 30.37 -3.64
C LEU A 122 -13.73 30.83 -2.56
N GLN A 123 -12.87 31.80 -2.88
CA GLN A 123 -11.98 32.40 -1.89
C GLN A 123 -12.75 33.11 -0.77
N LEU A 124 -13.91 33.71 -1.05
CA LEU A 124 -14.81 34.27 -0.04
C LEU A 124 -15.48 33.18 0.80
N MET A 125 -15.84 32.06 0.17
CA MET A 125 -16.47 30.90 0.82
C MET A 125 -15.47 29.91 1.46
N ARG A 126 -14.17 30.22 1.44
CA ARG A 126 -13.09 29.30 1.84
C ARG A 126 -13.31 28.67 3.21
N ALA A 127 -13.70 29.47 4.20
CA ALA A 127 -13.89 29.00 5.57
C ALA A 127 -15.03 27.96 5.67
N HIS A 128 -16.10 28.15 4.90
CA HIS A 128 -17.22 27.23 4.87
C HIS A 128 -16.83 25.90 4.22
N ILE A 129 -16.16 25.95 3.07
CA ILE A 129 -15.70 24.74 2.35
C ILE A 129 -14.70 23.95 3.21
N LEU A 130 -13.74 24.64 3.85
CA LEU A 130 -12.78 23.98 4.74
C LEU A 130 -13.47 23.29 5.91
N SER A 131 -14.50 23.91 6.49
CA SER A 131 -15.25 23.32 7.60
C SER A 131 -15.99 22.04 7.18
N GLU A 132 -16.60 22.02 5.98
CA GLU A 132 -17.23 20.82 5.44
C GLU A 132 -16.23 19.71 5.10
N VAL A 133 -15.05 20.07 4.56
CA VAL A 133 -13.96 19.12 4.32
C VAL A 133 -13.53 18.44 5.62
N ILE A 134 -13.22 19.22 6.66
CA ILE A 134 -12.77 18.69 7.95
C ILE A 134 -13.86 17.82 8.61
N ARG A 135 -15.13 18.23 8.50
CA ARG A 135 -16.27 17.49 9.08
C ARG A 135 -16.46 16.13 8.41
N ARG A 136 -16.19 16.02 7.10
CA ARG A 136 -16.48 14.82 6.32
C ARG A 136 -15.26 13.91 6.12
N PHE A 137 -14.06 14.48 6.10
CA PHE A 137 -12.80 13.78 5.90
C PHE A 137 -11.77 14.17 6.99
N PRO A 138 -11.99 13.75 8.24
CA PRO A 138 -11.05 14.04 9.33
C PRO A 138 -9.67 13.40 9.07
N ASP A 139 -9.64 12.24 8.41
CA ASP A 139 -8.41 11.48 8.16
C ASP A 139 -7.60 12.02 6.96
N ALA A 140 -8.15 12.93 6.16
CA ALA A 140 -7.45 13.51 5.01
C ALA A 140 -6.39 14.55 5.40
N GLY A 141 -6.37 14.99 6.67
CA GLY A 141 -5.35 15.91 7.19
C GLY A 141 -5.33 17.28 6.48
N VAL A 142 -6.48 17.79 6.06
CA VAL A 142 -6.57 19.08 5.37
C VAL A 142 -6.59 20.23 6.38
N ASP A 143 -5.54 21.02 6.41
CA ASP A 143 -5.39 22.20 7.27
C ASP A 143 -5.81 23.49 6.58
N SER A 144 -5.63 23.57 5.25
CA SER A 144 -5.86 24.79 4.49
C SER A 144 -6.26 24.52 3.05
N ILE A 145 -6.99 25.47 2.45
CA ILE A 145 -7.44 25.40 1.05
C ILE A 145 -6.94 26.62 0.29
N ARG A 146 -6.40 26.38 -0.91
CA ARG A 146 -6.00 27.41 -1.86
C ARG A 146 -6.77 27.23 -3.17
N PHE A 147 -7.42 28.30 -3.60
CA PHE A 147 -8.05 28.37 -4.91
C PHE A 147 -7.10 29.04 -5.90
N ILE A 148 -6.93 28.41 -7.06
CA ILE A 148 -6.20 28.97 -8.21
C ILE A 148 -7.19 29.15 -9.36
N GLY A 149 -7.01 30.22 -10.15
CA GLY A 149 -7.77 30.40 -11.39
C GLY A 149 -7.25 29.51 -12.53
N PRO A 150 -7.84 29.62 -13.72
CA PRO A 150 -7.29 29.00 -14.93
C PRO A 150 -5.89 29.54 -15.23
N ASP A 151 -5.08 28.76 -15.96
CA ASP A 151 -3.71 29.14 -16.30
C ASP A 151 -3.68 30.51 -16.99
N VAL A 152 -2.88 31.42 -16.46
CA VAL A 152 -2.81 32.80 -16.97
C VAL A 152 -1.81 32.82 -18.13
N PRO A 153 -2.23 33.21 -19.35
CA PRO A 153 -1.31 33.29 -20.47
C PRO A 153 -0.15 34.23 -20.14
N SER A 154 1.09 33.77 -20.30
CA SER A 154 2.26 34.65 -20.15
C SER A 154 2.59 35.28 -21.50
N TRP A 155 2.48 36.61 -21.62
CA TRP A 155 2.88 37.35 -22.83
C TRP A 155 4.36 37.77 -22.84
N LYS A 156 5.19 37.12 -22.02
CA LYS A 156 6.64 37.37 -22.00
C LYS A 156 7.31 36.58 -23.11
N TRP A 157 7.47 37.22 -24.26
CA TRP A 157 8.16 36.64 -25.41
C TRP A 157 9.60 37.16 -25.50
N GLY A 158 10.56 36.31 -25.10
CA GLY A 158 11.99 36.53 -25.35
C GLY A 158 12.70 37.56 -24.47
N PRO A 159 14.04 37.68 -24.61
CA PRO A 159 14.90 38.47 -23.70
C PRO A 159 14.78 39.99 -23.87
N ARG A 160 14.02 40.47 -24.85
CA ARG A 160 13.76 41.92 -25.08
C ARG A 160 12.26 42.26 -25.03
N ALA A 161 11.50 41.54 -24.22
CA ALA A 161 10.09 41.85 -24.03
C ALA A 161 9.92 43.22 -23.34
N ILE A 162 9.22 44.14 -24.00
CA ILE A 162 8.85 45.43 -23.43
C ILE A 162 7.73 45.20 -22.39
N PRO A 163 7.76 45.83 -21.21
CA PRO A 163 6.64 45.76 -20.27
C PRO A 163 5.39 46.38 -20.91
N GLY A 164 4.51 45.53 -21.46
CA GLY A 164 3.18 45.94 -21.93
C GLY A 164 2.24 46.20 -20.76
N ARG A 165 1.02 46.68 -21.04
CA ARG A 165 -0.04 47.01 -20.06
C ARG A 165 -0.61 45.82 -19.25
N GLY A 166 0.07 44.68 -19.22
CA GLY A 166 -0.36 43.48 -18.53
C GLY A 166 -1.65 42.86 -19.10
N PRO A 167 -2.09 41.73 -18.54
CA PRO A 167 -3.41 41.15 -18.84
C PRO A 167 -4.50 42.16 -18.47
N ARG A 168 -5.36 42.53 -19.43
CA ARG A 168 -6.59 43.30 -19.13
C ARG A 168 -7.67 42.31 -18.74
N ASP A 169 -8.58 42.71 -17.85
CA ASP A 169 -9.60 41.98 -17.08
C ASP A 169 -10.51 40.98 -17.84
N THR A 170 -9.96 40.14 -18.71
CA THR A 170 -10.68 39.44 -19.79
C THR A 170 -10.69 37.93 -19.64
N TYR A 171 -10.21 37.40 -18.52
CA TYR A 171 -10.23 35.97 -18.26
C TYR A 171 -11.25 35.69 -17.18
N GLY A 172 -12.52 35.74 -17.58
CA GLY A 172 -13.62 35.14 -16.84
C GLY A 172 -13.64 33.64 -17.00
#